data_AF-A0A396HFS6-F1
#
_entry.id   AF-A0A396HFS6-F1
#
_cell.length_a   1.000
_cell.length_b   1.000
_cell.length_c   1.000
_cell.angle_alpha   90.00
_cell.angle_beta   90.00
_cell.angle_gamma   90.00
#
_symmetry.space_group_name_H-M   'P 1'
#
loop_
_entity.id
_entity.type
_entity.pdbx_description
1 polymer ?
#
loop_
_entity_poly.entity_id
_entity_poly.type
_entity_poly.pdbx_seq_one_letter_code
_entity_poly.pdbx_strand_id
1 'polypeptide(L)'
;MFPSLYPIGPLPSLLNQTPQIHQLDSLGSNLWKEDTKCLEWLESKEPGSVVYVNFGSITVMTPKQLLEFAWGLANCNKPFLWIIRPDLVIGGSVVLSSEFVNEISDRGLIASWCPQEKVLNHPSIGGFLTHCGWNSTTESICAGVPMLCWPFFGDQPTNCRLIYNEWEIGMEIDTNVKREEVEKLVNELMSGEKGKKMRQKAIELKKKVEENTRAGGCSYMNLDKVIKERPHRFFTSVFSLFSYIRKISNMTNFEEKRPHAVLINSISSSRSYQCIVENSKTASPKRLSHKPLLTLNTITNVC
;
A
#
# COMPACT_ATOMS: atom_id res chain seq x y z
N MET A 1 22.82 24.41 -3.15
CA MET A 1 22.60 23.53 -4.31
C MET A 1 21.65 22.43 -3.87
N PHE A 2 20.46 22.32 -4.46
CA PHE A 2 19.55 21.23 -4.14
C PHE A 2 20.10 19.91 -4.72
N PRO A 3 19.91 18.76 -4.03
CA PRO A 3 20.31 17.48 -4.59
C PRO A 3 19.48 17.18 -5.85
N SER A 4 20.12 16.56 -6.85
CA SER A 4 19.40 16.05 -8.04
C SER A 4 18.38 14.99 -7.61
N LEU A 5 17.10 15.22 -7.92
CA LEU A 5 15.99 14.32 -7.64
C LEU A 5 15.64 13.53 -8.90
N TYR A 6 15.53 12.21 -8.79
CA TYR A 6 15.23 11.31 -9.91
C TYR A 6 14.04 10.42 -9.57
N PRO A 7 12.83 10.73 -10.07
CA PRO A 7 11.70 9.81 -9.99
C PRO A 7 11.99 8.57 -10.83
N ILE A 8 11.99 7.40 -10.20
CA ILE A 8 12.24 6.08 -10.85
C ILE A 8 11.10 5.09 -10.65
N GLY A 9 10.01 5.52 -10.00
CA GLY A 9 8.88 4.66 -9.69
C GLY A 9 7.74 4.77 -10.71
N PRO A 10 6.64 4.03 -10.48
CA PRO A 10 6.50 2.97 -9.46
C PRO A 10 7.33 1.72 -9.77
N LEU A 11 7.99 1.17 -8.74
CA LEU A 11 8.81 -0.04 -8.88
C LEU A 11 8.03 -1.28 -9.33
N PRO A 12 6.78 -1.55 -8.88
CA PRO A 12 6.04 -2.72 -9.34
C PRO A 12 5.88 -2.73 -10.87
N SER A 13 5.52 -1.59 -11.46
CA SER A 13 5.38 -1.47 -12.92
C SER A 13 6.73 -1.61 -13.65
N LEU A 14 7.80 -1.03 -13.12
CA LEU A 14 9.13 -1.16 -13.70
C LEU A 14 9.63 -2.61 -13.71
N LEU A 15 9.42 -3.35 -12.61
CA LEU A 15 9.80 -4.76 -12.49
C LEU A 15 9.03 -5.62 -13.48
N ASN A 16 7.71 -5.42 -13.58
CA ASN A 16 6.84 -6.17 -14.51
C ASN A 16 7.19 -5.96 -15.98
N GLN A 17 7.86 -4.86 -16.33
CA GLN A 17 8.30 -4.57 -17.70
C GLN A 17 9.77 -4.88 -17.96
N THR A 18 10.50 -5.33 -16.94
CA THR A 18 11.93 -5.66 -17.07
C THR A 18 12.08 -7.07 -17.67
N PRO A 19 12.78 -7.23 -18.80
CA PRO A 19 13.05 -8.53 -19.36
C PRO A 19 13.80 -9.42 -18.36
N GLN A 20 13.40 -10.70 -18.26
CA GLN A 20 14.06 -11.72 -17.42
C GLN A 20 13.90 -11.55 -15.89
N ILE A 21 13.03 -10.66 -15.40
CA ILE A 21 12.79 -10.48 -13.95
C ILE A 21 12.41 -11.78 -13.24
N HIS A 22 11.71 -12.70 -13.92
CA HIS A 22 11.29 -14.00 -13.38
C HIS A 22 12.44 -14.91 -12.92
N GLN A 23 13.67 -14.65 -13.39
CA GLN A 23 14.87 -15.36 -12.90
C GLN A 23 15.24 -14.94 -11.46
N LEU A 24 14.63 -13.86 -10.94
CA LEU A 24 14.83 -13.34 -9.59
C LEU A 24 13.63 -13.63 -8.66
N ASP A 25 12.62 -14.38 -9.10
CA ASP A 25 11.41 -14.71 -8.32
C ASP A 25 11.75 -15.46 -7.00
N SER A 26 12.93 -16.07 -6.89
CA SER A 26 13.43 -16.68 -5.66
C SER A 26 13.84 -15.67 -4.57
N LEU A 27 13.97 -14.38 -4.90
CA LEU A 27 14.30 -13.30 -3.97
C LEU A 27 13.01 -12.68 -3.38
N GLY A 28 12.19 -13.50 -2.71
CA GLY A 28 10.96 -13.01 -2.08
C GLY A 28 11.24 -11.90 -1.06
N SER A 29 10.47 -10.81 -1.12
CA SER A 29 10.58 -9.65 -0.20
C SER A 29 9.50 -9.63 0.88
N ASN A 30 8.79 -10.73 1.09
CA ASN A 30 7.67 -10.80 2.02
C ASN A 30 8.13 -10.95 3.46
N LEU A 31 7.48 -10.19 4.35
CA LEU A 31 7.70 -10.28 5.80
C LEU A 31 7.02 -11.51 6.43
N TRP A 32 6.09 -12.14 5.72
CA TRP A 32 5.24 -13.22 6.21
C TRP A 32 5.10 -14.32 5.15
N LYS A 33 4.81 -15.55 5.60
CA LYS A 33 4.56 -16.69 4.72
C LYS A 33 3.24 -16.50 3.96
N GLU A 34 3.32 -16.47 2.64
CA GLU A 34 2.16 -16.32 1.77
C GLU A 34 1.25 -17.57 1.78
N ASP A 35 -0.06 -17.35 1.83
CA ASP A 35 -1.05 -18.38 1.54
C ASP A 35 -1.56 -18.21 0.11
N THR A 36 -1.24 -19.17 -0.77
CA THR A 36 -1.65 -19.13 -2.18
C THR A 36 -3.10 -19.56 -2.38
N LYS A 37 -3.76 -20.16 -1.37
CA LYS A 37 -5.17 -20.56 -1.46
C LYS A 37 -6.11 -19.38 -1.69
N CYS A 38 -5.68 -18.16 -1.32
CA CYS A 38 -6.45 -16.97 -1.62
C CYS A 38 -6.60 -16.75 -3.13
N LEU A 39 -5.60 -17.11 -3.94
CA LEU A 39 -5.68 -16.98 -5.40
C LEU A 39 -6.70 -17.97 -5.98
N GLU A 40 -6.67 -19.23 -5.53
CA GLU A 40 -7.65 -20.24 -5.95
C GLU A 40 -9.08 -19.82 -5.62
N TRP A 41 -9.30 -19.21 -4.45
CA TRP A 41 -10.61 -18.69 -4.07
C TRP A 41 -11.06 -17.53 -4.98
N LEU A 42 -10.13 -16.65 -5.37
CA LEU A 42 -10.42 -15.51 -6.24
C LEU A 42 -10.81 -15.91 -7.67
N GLU A 43 -10.32 -17.05 -8.18
CA GLU A 43 -10.67 -17.54 -9.53
C GLU A 43 -12.15 -17.89 -9.68
N SER A 44 -12.83 -18.22 -8.58
CA SER A 44 -14.26 -18.50 -8.57
C SER A 44 -15.16 -17.26 -8.57
N LYS A 45 -14.57 -16.05 -8.56
CA LYS A 45 -15.31 -14.80 -8.33
C LYS A 45 -15.41 -13.97 -9.61
N GLU A 46 -16.55 -13.30 -9.76
CA GLU A 46 -16.80 -12.42 -10.89
C GLU A 46 -15.79 -11.27 -10.96
N PRO A 47 -15.41 -10.81 -12.16
CA PRO A 47 -14.52 -9.67 -12.34
C PRO A 47 -14.97 -8.43 -11.56
N GLY A 48 -14.04 -7.79 -10.85
CA GLY A 48 -14.31 -6.58 -10.07
C GLY A 48 -15.31 -6.75 -8.91
N SER A 49 -15.62 -7.99 -8.48
CA SER A 49 -16.63 -8.26 -7.44
C SER A 49 -16.07 -8.31 -6.01
N VAL A 50 -14.77 -8.54 -5.86
CA VAL A 50 -14.13 -8.80 -4.56
C VAL A 50 -13.51 -7.54 -3.97
N VAL A 51 -13.76 -7.29 -2.69
CA VAL A 51 -13.03 -6.29 -1.90
C VAL A 51 -11.80 -6.95 -1.28
N TYR A 52 -10.62 -6.46 -1.62
CA TYR A 52 -9.39 -6.85 -0.93
C TYR A 52 -9.18 -5.94 0.29
N VAL A 53 -8.90 -6.53 1.45
CA VAL A 53 -8.72 -5.81 2.72
C VAL A 53 -7.38 -6.19 3.32
N ASN A 54 -6.45 -5.22 3.42
CA ASN A 54 -5.16 -5.44 4.08
C ASN A 54 -4.61 -4.13 4.69
N PHE A 55 -4.40 -4.15 6.00
CA PHE A 55 -3.85 -3.01 6.76
C PHE A 55 -2.31 -3.05 6.90
N GLY A 56 -1.65 -3.84 6.06
CA GLY A 56 -0.19 -3.96 6.04
C GLY A 56 0.35 -4.72 7.25
N SER A 57 1.65 -4.58 7.49
CA SER A 57 2.38 -5.33 8.52
C SER A 57 2.54 -4.58 9.85
N ILE A 58 2.20 -3.28 9.93
CA ILE A 58 2.52 -2.44 11.10
C ILE A 58 1.28 -1.82 11.73
N THR A 59 0.24 -1.52 10.96
CA THR A 59 -1.00 -0.92 11.50
C THR A 59 -1.66 -1.86 12.48
N VAL A 60 -2.03 -1.36 13.67
CA VAL A 60 -2.77 -2.13 14.67
C VAL A 60 -4.12 -1.47 14.91
N MET A 61 -5.11 -2.26 15.29
CA MET A 61 -6.46 -1.78 15.60
C MET A 61 -6.91 -2.26 16.97
N THR A 62 -7.86 -1.56 17.56
CA THR A 62 -8.53 -2.01 18.78
C THR A 62 -9.49 -3.16 18.46
N PRO A 63 -9.84 -4.02 19.44
CA PRO A 63 -10.87 -5.05 19.25
C PRO A 63 -12.21 -4.48 18.78
N LYS A 64 -12.56 -3.27 19.23
CA LYS A 64 -13.77 -2.56 18.79
C LYS A 64 -13.70 -2.21 17.30
N GLN A 65 -12.60 -1.65 16.82
CA GLN A 65 -12.43 -1.33 15.41
C GLN A 65 -12.45 -2.60 14.54
N LEU A 66 -11.83 -3.69 14.99
CA LEU A 66 -11.91 -4.99 14.32
C LEU A 66 -13.36 -5.45 14.16
N LEU A 67 -14.16 -5.33 15.22
CA LEU A 67 -15.58 -5.70 15.19
C LEU A 67 -16.39 -4.84 14.21
N GLU A 68 -16.14 -3.53 14.16
CA GLU A 68 -16.82 -2.63 13.23
C GLU A 68 -16.44 -2.91 11.77
N PHE A 69 -15.17 -3.22 11.50
CA PHE A 69 -14.75 -3.69 10.17
C PHE A 69 -15.39 -5.03 9.80
N ALA A 70 -15.37 -6.00 10.72
CA ALA A 70 -15.94 -7.32 10.49
C ALA A 70 -17.42 -7.22 10.11
N TRP A 71 -18.23 -6.57 10.94
CA TRP A 71 -19.66 -6.44 10.65
C TRP A 71 -19.95 -5.48 9.49
N GLY A 72 -19.14 -4.46 9.25
CA GLY A 72 -19.29 -3.62 8.05
C GLY A 72 -19.04 -4.38 6.76
N LEU A 73 -18.03 -5.26 6.75
CA LEU A 73 -17.74 -6.17 5.63
C LEU A 73 -18.82 -7.26 5.50
N ALA A 74 -19.31 -7.83 6.59
CA ALA A 74 -20.42 -8.77 6.54
C ALA A 74 -21.68 -8.09 5.94
N ASN A 75 -22.08 -6.93 6.46
CA ASN A 75 -23.32 -6.28 6.07
C ASN A 75 -23.34 -5.80 4.61
N CYS A 76 -22.18 -5.55 3.99
CA CYS A 76 -22.13 -5.05 2.62
C CYS A 76 -22.56 -6.06 1.56
N ASN A 77 -22.70 -7.35 1.92
CA ASN A 77 -23.10 -8.43 1.01
C ASN A 77 -22.23 -8.56 -0.26
N LYS A 78 -20.98 -8.08 -0.22
CA LYS A 78 -19.97 -8.27 -1.29
C LYS A 78 -18.98 -9.37 -0.93
N PRO A 79 -18.42 -10.09 -1.91
CA PRO A 79 -17.26 -10.94 -1.67
C PRO A 79 -16.08 -10.14 -1.14
N PHE A 80 -15.34 -10.67 -0.17
CA PHE A 80 -14.13 -10.01 0.33
C PHE A 80 -13.03 -11.00 0.72
N LEU A 81 -11.79 -10.60 0.49
CA LEU A 81 -10.59 -11.25 0.99
C LEU A 81 -9.95 -10.35 2.05
N TRP A 82 -9.94 -10.79 3.31
CA TRP A 82 -9.38 -10.03 4.42
C TRP A 82 -8.13 -10.68 5.01
N ILE A 83 -7.03 -9.95 4.93
CA ILE A 83 -5.77 -10.32 5.57
C ILE A 83 -5.77 -9.88 7.02
N ILE A 84 -5.77 -10.86 7.91
CA ILE A 84 -5.77 -10.70 9.36
C ILE A 84 -4.52 -11.37 9.93
N ARG A 85 -3.57 -10.56 10.39
CA ARG A 85 -2.36 -11.04 11.07
C ARG A 85 -2.58 -11.19 12.58
N PRO A 86 -1.89 -12.11 13.27
CA PRO A 86 -2.08 -12.36 14.71
C PRO A 86 -1.85 -11.14 15.61
N ASP A 87 -0.99 -10.21 15.18
CA ASP A 87 -0.61 -8.98 15.87
C ASP A 87 -1.42 -7.75 15.43
N LEU A 88 -2.45 -7.93 14.59
CA LEU A 88 -3.28 -6.82 14.09
C LEU A 88 -4.05 -6.12 15.21
N VAL A 89 -4.36 -6.83 16.30
CA VAL A 89 -5.21 -6.34 17.39
C VAL A 89 -4.40 -6.05 18.65
N ILE A 90 -4.57 -4.85 19.21
CA ILE A 90 -3.95 -4.45 20.48
C ILE A 90 -4.42 -5.40 21.59
N GLY A 91 -3.46 -5.99 22.31
CA GLY A 91 -3.73 -6.98 23.37
C GLY A 91 -3.62 -8.44 22.92
N GLY A 92 -3.45 -8.69 21.61
CA GLY A 92 -3.18 -10.01 21.06
C GLY A 92 -4.41 -10.90 20.88
N SER A 93 -4.29 -11.83 19.93
CA SER A 93 -5.31 -12.75 19.39
C SER A 93 -6.48 -12.05 18.68
N VAL A 94 -6.66 -12.37 17.40
CA VAL A 94 -7.86 -12.01 16.66
C VAL A 94 -8.91 -13.07 16.96
N VAL A 95 -9.90 -12.71 17.76
CA VAL A 95 -11.05 -13.58 18.03
C VAL A 95 -12.24 -13.03 17.24
N LEU A 96 -12.44 -13.61 16.06
CA LEU A 96 -13.68 -13.43 15.32
C LEU A 96 -14.69 -14.48 15.79
N SER A 97 -15.92 -14.07 16.02
CA SER A 97 -16.93 -14.96 16.59
C SER A 97 -17.41 -16.01 15.58
N SER A 98 -17.93 -17.14 16.07
CA SER A 98 -18.50 -18.19 15.21
C SER A 98 -19.67 -17.65 14.38
N GLU A 99 -20.44 -16.71 14.92
CA GLU A 99 -21.52 -16.05 14.19
C GLU A 99 -20.99 -15.29 12.98
N PHE A 100 -19.88 -14.56 13.12
CA PHE A 100 -19.27 -13.87 12.00
C PHE A 100 -18.74 -14.84 10.94
N VAL A 101 -18.04 -15.90 11.35
CA VAL A 101 -17.50 -16.89 10.41
C VAL A 101 -18.62 -17.59 9.63
N ASN A 102 -19.73 -17.90 10.29
CA ASN A 102 -20.90 -18.49 9.64
C ASN A 102 -21.57 -17.49 8.67
N GLU A 103 -21.73 -16.23 9.09
CA GLU A 103 -22.34 -15.16 8.28
C GLU A 103 -21.62 -14.92 6.96
N ILE A 104 -20.29 -15.05 6.92
CA ILE A 104 -19.50 -14.76 5.73
C ILE A 104 -19.17 -16.01 4.91
N SER A 105 -19.64 -17.19 5.30
CA SER A 105 -19.14 -18.49 4.81
C SER A 105 -19.21 -18.69 3.29
N ASP A 106 -20.13 -18.02 2.60
CA ASP A 106 -20.31 -18.08 1.14
C ASP A 106 -19.50 -17.03 0.36
N ARG A 107 -18.97 -15.99 1.04
CA ARG A 107 -18.52 -14.75 0.39
C ARG A 107 -17.25 -14.12 0.97
N GLY A 108 -16.87 -14.45 2.18
CA GLY A 108 -15.66 -13.97 2.83
C GLY A 108 -14.56 -15.03 2.86
N LEU A 109 -13.33 -14.62 2.62
CA LEU A 109 -12.14 -15.40 2.93
C LEU A 109 -11.24 -14.61 3.87
N ILE A 110 -10.83 -15.25 4.97
CA ILE A 110 -9.86 -14.69 5.91
C ILE A 110 -8.56 -15.48 5.76
N ALA A 111 -7.44 -14.77 5.59
CA ALA A 111 -6.12 -15.37 5.50
C ALA A 111 -5.12 -14.60 6.37
N SER A 112 -4.04 -15.25 6.80
CA SER A 112 -2.99 -14.60 7.59
C SER A 112 -2.09 -13.69 6.75
N TRP A 113 -1.83 -14.10 5.50
CA TRP A 113 -1.04 -13.34 4.53
C TRP A 113 -1.30 -13.84 3.11
N CYS A 114 -1.00 -13.03 2.10
CA CYS A 114 -1.19 -13.35 0.69
C CYS A 114 -0.10 -12.72 -0.19
N PRO A 115 0.11 -13.23 -1.42
CA PRO A 115 0.90 -12.53 -2.44
C PRO A 115 0.16 -11.29 -2.94
N GLN A 116 0.29 -10.17 -2.22
CA GLN A 116 -0.51 -8.95 -2.41
C GLN A 116 -0.47 -8.42 -3.86
N GLU A 117 0.69 -8.44 -4.52
CA GLU A 117 0.78 -7.99 -5.92
C GLU A 117 -0.07 -8.86 -6.84
N LYS A 118 -0.05 -10.19 -6.66
CA LYS A 118 -0.88 -11.12 -7.45
C LYS A 118 -2.36 -10.94 -7.14
N VAL A 119 -2.71 -10.74 -5.86
CA VAL A 119 -4.09 -10.45 -5.44
C VAL A 119 -4.57 -9.16 -6.10
N LEU A 120 -3.85 -8.05 -5.97
CA LEU A 120 -4.27 -6.75 -6.52
C LEU A 120 -4.41 -6.79 -8.05
N ASN A 121 -3.57 -7.54 -8.76
CA ASN A 121 -3.67 -7.71 -10.21
C ASN A 121 -4.70 -8.76 -10.65
N HIS A 122 -5.34 -9.48 -9.71
CA HIS A 122 -6.35 -10.47 -10.04
C HIS A 122 -7.63 -9.79 -10.57
N PRO A 123 -8.22 -10.26 -11.68
CA PRO A 123 -9.36 -9.59 -12.33
C PRO A 123 -10.61 -9.49 -11.45
N SER A 124 -10.78 -10.38 -10.49
CA SER A 124 -11.90 -10.34 -9.54
C SER A 124 -11.80 -9.21 -8.50
N ILE A 125 -10.64 -8.57 -8.31
CA ILE A 125 -10.52 -7.45 -7.37
C ILE A 125 -11.22 -6.20 -7.89
N GLY A 126 -12.22 -5.76 -7.14
CA GLY A 126 -12.96 -4.54 -7.40
C GLY A 126 -12.46 -3.33 -6.62
N GLY A 127 -11.91 -3.52 -5.43
CA GLY A 127 -11.49 -2.40 -4.58
C GLY A 127 -10.54 -2.85 -3.48
N PHE A 128 -9.74 -1.91 -2.96
CA PHE A 128 -8.73 -2.19 -1.95
C PHE A 128 -8.93 -1.32 -0.70
N LEU A 129 -9.34 -1.95 0.40
CA LEU A 129 -9.37 -1.33 1.72
C LEU A 129 -7.99 -1.43 2.36
N THR A 130 -7.34 -0.28 2.56
CA THR A 130 -5.93 -0.19 2.90
C THR A 130 -5.63 0.92 3.91
N HIS A 131 -4.51 0.76 4.59
CA HIS A 131 -3.93 1.76 5.48
C HIS A 131 -3.18 2.88 4.74
N CYS A 132 -3.09 2.81 3.40
CA CYS A 132 -2.43 3.82 2.56
C CYS A 132 -0.91 3.96 2.77
N GLY A 133 -0.22 2.88 3.16
CA GLY A 133 1.25 2.87 3.07
C GLY A 133 1.70 3.07 1.62
N TRP A 134 2.87 3.67 1.40
CA TRP A 134 3.33 4.01 0.05
C TRP A 134 3.45 2.80 -0.89
N ASN A 135 3.93 1.65 -0.39
CA ASN A 135 4.01 0.41 -1.17
C ASN A 135 2.60 -0.03 -1.62
N SER A 136 1.67 -0.17 -0.68
CA SER A 136 0.28 -0.55 -0.99
C SER A 136 -0.42 0.43 -1.94
N THR A 137 -0.14 1.73 -1.79
CA THR A 137 -0.68 2.78 -2.67
C THR A 137 -0.15 2.61 -4.09
N THR A 138 1.16 2.44 -4.26
CA THR A 138 1.78 2.29 -5.58
C THR A 138 1.40 0.98 -6.27
N GLU A 139 1.28 -0.12 -5.52
CA GLU A 139 0.78 -1.40 -6.01
C GLU A 139 -0.67 -1.29 -6.51
N SER A 140 -1.55 -0.61 -5.74
CA SER A 140 -2.96 -0.38 -6.15
C SER A 140 -3.06 0.45 -7.43
N ILE A 141 -2.22 1.49 -7.57
CA ILE A 141 -2.14 2.30 -8.79
C ILE A 141 -1.66 1.46 -9.98
N CYS A 142 -0.62 0.64 -9.80
CA CYS A 142 -0.13 -0.26 -10.86
C CYS A 142 -1.17 -1.32 -11.25
N ALA A 143 -2.00 -1.76 -10.30
CA ALA A 143 -3.09 -2.68 -10.55
C ALA A 143 -4.32 -2.01 -11.20
N GLY A 144 -4.47 -0.69 -11.05
CA GLY A 144 -5.66 0.05 -11.51
C GLY A 144 -6.87 -0.15 -10.58
N VAL A 145 -6.62 -0.41 -9.30
CA VAL A 145 -7.65 -0.72 -8.30
C VAL A 145 -7.93 0.53 -7.45
N PRO A 146 -9.20 0.96 -7.31
CA PRO A 146 -9.56 2.09 -6.44
C PRO A 146 -9.51 1.69 -4.97
N MET A 147 -9.28 2.67 -4.09
CA MET A 147 -8.96 2.44 -2.68
C MET A 147 -10.03 2.93 -1.71
N LEU A 148 -10.15 2.23 -0.58
CA LEU A 148 -10.81 2.74 0.61
C LEU A 148 -9.76 2.91 1.72
N CYS A 149 -9.53 4.16 2.10
CA CYS A 149 -8.41 4.59 2.91
C CYS A 149 -8.77 4.58 4.38
N TRP A 150 -7.93 3.95 5.20
CA TRP A 150 -8.01 4.04 6.66
C TRP A 150 -6.60 4.31 7.22
N PRO A 151 -6.11 5.56 7.14
CA PRO A 151 -4.74 5.89 7.52
C PRO A 151 -4.54 5.81 9.04
N PHE A 152 -3.38 5.29 9.47
CA PHE A 152 -3.03 5.11 10.88
C PHE A 152 -1.85 6.00 11.31
N PHE A 153 -0.69 5.90 10.66
CA PHE A 153 0.53 6.62 11.09
C PHE A 153 1.52 6.88 9.96
N GLY A 154 2.55 7.69 10.24
CA GLY A 154 3.62 7.97 9.29
C GLY A 154 3.15 8.82 8.11
N ASP A 155 3.44 8.37 6.89
CA ASP A 155 3.06 9.00 5.63
C ASP A 155 1.60 8.70 5.21
N GLN A 156 0.93 7.77 5.89
CA GLN A 156 -0.39 7.28 5.51
C GLN A 156 -1.47 8.36 5.39
N PRO A 157 -1.60 9.36 6.31
CA PRO A 157 -2.56 10.44 6.15
C PRO A 157 -2.26 11.33 4.94
N THR A 158 -0.96 11.55 4.65
CA THR A 158 -0.54 12.29 3.44
C THR A 158 -0.88 11.53 2.17
N ASN A 159 -0.63 10.22 2.15
CA ASN A 159 -1.00 9.35 1.02
C ASN A 159 -2.52 9.31 0.84
N CYS A 160 -3.29 9.19 1.93
CA CYS A 160 -4.75 9.27 1.92
C CYS A 160 -5.25 10.57 1.27
N ARG A 161 -4.66 11.72 1.65
CA ARG A 161 -4.98 13.02 1.04
C ARG A 161 -4.71 13.03 -0.47
N LEU A 162 -3.59 12.48 -0.92
CA LEU A 162 -3.28 12.39 -2.36
C LEU A 162 -4.30 11.50 -3.08
N ILE A 163 -4.61 10.33 -2.52
CA ILE A 163 -5.58 9.37 -3.06
C ILE A 163 -6.97 10.00 -3.20
N TYR A 164 -7.44 10.70 -2.18
CA TYR A 164 -8.78 11.28 -2.13
C TYR A 164 -8.89 12.58 -2.93
N ASN A 165 -7.97 13.53 -2.75
CA ASN A 165 -8.11 14.90 -3.27
C ASN A 165 -7.41 15.16 -4.59
N GLU A 166 -6.25 14.55 -4.83
CA GLU A 166 -5.43 14.87 -6.01
C GLU A 166 -5.65 13.87 -7.14
N TRP A 167 -5.70 12.58 -6.80
CA TRP A 167 -5.90 11.50 -7.78
C TRP A 167 -7.37 11.11 -7.92
N GLU A 168 -8.16 11.35 -6.87
CA GLU A 168 -9.58 10.99 -6.80
C GLU A 168 -9.81 9.51 -7.16
N ILE A 169 -8.96 8.63 -6.63
CA ILE A 169 -9.02 7.16 -6.83
C ILE A 169 -9.41 6.41 -5.55
N GLY A 170 -9.83 7.12 -4.50
CA GLY A 170 -10.31 6.49 -3.29
C GLY A 170 -11.18 7.39 -2.43
N MET A 171 -11.71 6.82 -1.35
CA MET A 171 -12.46 7.52 -0.30
C MET A 171 -11.85 7.19 1.07
N GLU A 172 -12.09 8.04 2.07
CA GLU A 172 -11.57 7.85 3.43
C GLU A 172 -12.65 7.31 4.38
N ILE A 173 -12.26 6.38 5.26
CA ILE A 173 -13.05 5.91 6.41
C ILE A 173 -12.62 6.69 7.65
N ASP A 174 -13.57 7.11 8.48
CA ASP A 174 -13.27 7.78 9.75
C ASP A 174 -12.39 6.91 10.68
N THR A 175 -11.51 7.56 11.43
CA THR A 175 -10.66 6.91 12.45
C THR A 175 -11.50 6.14 13.49
N ASN A 176 -12.65 6.69 13.86
CA ASN A 176 -13.66 6.07 14.71
C ASN A 176 -14.64 5.25 13.86
N VAL A 177 -14.09 4.28 13.14
CA VAL A 177 -14.83 3.40 12.22
C VAL A 177 -16.13 2.86 12.83
N LYS A 178 -17.19 2.88 12.03
CA LYS A 178 -18.50 2.31 12.32
C LYS A 178 -18.91 1.38 11.19
N ARG A 179 -19.55 0.24 11.52
CA ARG A 179 -19.96 -0.77 10.55
C ARG A 179 -20.86 -0.22 9.44
N GLU A 180 -21.78 0.70 9.77
CA GLU A 180 -22.71 1.29 8.80
C GLU A 180 -21.96 2.17 7.78
N GLU A 181 -20.90 2.82 8.22
CA GLU A 181 -20.03 3.62 7.36
C GLU A 181 -19.19 2.72 6.45
N VAL A 182 -18.59 1.66 7.00
CA VAL A 182 -17.82 0.67 6.22
C VAL A 182 -18.72 0.04 5.16
N GLU A 183 -19.90 -0.42 5.53
CA GLU A 183 -20.89 -1.00 4.62
C GLU A 183 -21.21 -0.04 3.46
N LYS A 184 -21.57 1.20 3.80
CA LYS A 184 -21.92 2.23 2.83
C LYS A 184 -20.76 2.54 1.88
N LEU A 185 -19.56 2.73 2.40
CA LEU A 185 -18.39 3.11 1.61
C LEU A 185 -17.91 1.95 0.72
N VAL A 186 -17.97 0.71 1.21
CA VAL A 186 -17.69 -0.48 0.39
C VAL A 186 -18.69 -0.57 -0.76
N ASN A 187 -19.98 -0.39 -0.50
CA ASN A 187 -21.01 -0.40 -1.55
C ASN A 187 -20.83 0.73 -2.56
N GLU A 188 -20.48 1.95 -2.12
CA GLU A 188 -20.18 3.08 -3.01
C GLU A 188 -18.94 2.82 -3.88
N LEU A 189 -17.88 2.25 -3.31
CA LEU A 189 -16.66 1.90 -4.05
C LEU A 189 -16.92 0.83 -5.12
N MET A 190 -17.70 -0.20 -4.76
CA MET A 190 -17.87 -1.38 -5.60
C MET A 190 -18.98 -1.24 -6.64
N SER A 191 -20.06 -0.54 -6.31
CA SER A 191 -21.26 -0.48 -7.15
C SER A 191 -21.80 0.95 -7.37
N GLY A 192 -21.33 1.92 -6.59
CA GLY A 192 -21.75 3.32 -6.67
C GLY A 192 -21.15 4.08 -7.84
N GLU A 193 -21.72 5.25 -8.12
CA GLU A 193 -21.29 6.12 -9.20
C GLU A 193 -19.91 6.75 -8.93
N LYS A 194 -19.61 7.08 -7.66
CA LYS A 194 -18.25 7.51 -7.30
C LYS A 194 -17.25 6.37 -7.50
N GLY A 195 -17.63 5.15 -7.12
CA GLY A 195 -16.84 3.92 -7.35
C GLY A 195 -16.42 3.76 -8.81
N LYS A 196 -17.37 3.88 -9.74
CA LYS A 196 -17.11 3.80 -11.18
C LYS A 196 -16.12 4.86 -11.67
N LYS A 197 -16.30 6.11 -11.21
CA LYS A 197 -15.40 7.22 -11.56
C LYS A 197 -13.99 7.02 -11.01
N MET A 198 -13.86 6.56 -9.77
CA MET A 198 -12.56 6.25 -9.15
C MET A 198 -11.85 5.12 -9.88
N ARG A 199 -12.57 4.07 -10.28
CA ARG A 199 -12.01 2.97 -11.08
C ARG A 199 -11.48 3.45 -12.42
N GLN A 200 -12.24 4.30 -13.12
CA GLN A 200 -11.81 4.89 -14.39
C GLN A 200 -10.51 5.69 -14.21
N LYS A 201 -10.42 6.54 -13.19
CA LYS A 201 -9.20 7.30 -12.86
C LYS A 201 -8.03 6.40 -12.46
N ALA A 202 -8.28 5.32 -11.72
CA ALA A 202 -7.25 4.35 -11.35
C ALA A 202 -6.67 3.65 -12.59
N ILE A 203 -7.50 3.27 -13.55
CA ILE A 203 -7.06 2.69 -14.84
C ILE A 203 -6.28 3.70 -15.67
N GLU A 204 -6.68 4.98 -15.68
CA GLU A 204 -5.92 6.04 -16.36
C GLU A 204 -4.54 6.26 -15.75
N LEU A 205 -4.44 6.25 -14.41
CA LEU A 205 -3.16 6.35 -13.72
C LEU A 205 -2.28 5.11 -13.96
N LYS A 206 -2.86 3.91 -13.98
CA LYS A 206 -2.14 2.68 -14.34
C LYS A 206 -1.45 2.81 -15.70
N LYS A 207 -2.17 3.27 -16.73
CA LYS A 207 -1.61 3.47 -18.07
C LYS A 207 -0.45 4.46 -18.08
N LYS A 208 -0.62 5.61 -17.40
CA LYS A 208 0.47 6.61 -17.28
C LYS A 208 1.69 6.04 -16.57
N VAL A 209 1.47 5.24 -15.53
CA VAL A 209 2.54 4.54 -14.82
C VAL A 209 3.29 3.61 -15.77
N GLU A 210 2.57 2.78 -16.52
CA GLU A 210 3.15 1.85 -17.49
C GLU A 210 3.95 2.56 -18.60
N GLU A 211 3.47 3.72 -19.06
CA GLU A 211 4.16 4.56 -20.05
C GLU A 211 5.46 5.18 -19.52
N ASN A 212 5.50 5.52 -18.23
CA ASN A 212 6.68 6.14 -17.61
C ASN A 212 7.78 5.14 -17.26
N THR A 213 7.41 3.89 -17.00
CA THR A 213 8.33 2.82 -16.56
C THR A 213 8.85 1.97 -17.71
N ARG A 214 8.25 2.04 -18.90
CA ARG A 214 8.74 1.31 -20.09
C ARG A 214 9.98 1.97 -20.69
N ALA A 215 10.67 1.24 -21.56
CA ALA A 215 11.77 1.77 -22.35
C ALA A 215 11.36 3.08 -23.06
N GLY A 216 12.13 4.15 -22.79
CA GLY A 216 11.85 5.51 -23.28
C GLY A 216 10.93 6.37 -22.40
N GLY A 217 10.36 5.83 -21.32
CA GLY A 217 9.60 6.59 -20.32
C GLY A 217 10.51 7.37 -19.36
N CYS A 218 10.00 8.47 -18.78
CA CYS A 218 10.82 9.36 -17.95
C CYS A 218 11.37 8.64 -16.69
N SER A 219 10.61 7.77 -16.02
CA SER A 219 11.11 6.98 -14.87
C SER A 219 12.20 5.98 -15.27
N TYR A 220 12.02 5.30 -16.41
CA TYR A 220 13.03 4.38 -16.96
C TYR A 220 14.33 5.12 -17.28
N MET A 221 14.23 6.24 -17.99
CA MET A 221 15.39 7.07 -18.36
C MET A 221 16.10 7.68 -17.14
N ASN A 222 15.35 8.04 -16.10
CA ASN A 222 15.92 8.52 -14.84
C ASN A 222 16.72 7.43 -14.12
N LEU A 223 16.25 6.18 -14.13
CA LEU A 223 17.02 5.07 -13.57
C LEU A 223 18.32 4.86 -14.35
N ASP A 224 18.25 4.83 -15.68
CA ASP A 224 19.43 4.74 -16.55
C ASP A 224 20.43 5.87 -16.28
N LYS A 225 19.93 7.09 -16.08
CA LYS A 225 20.74 8.26 -15.76
C LYS A 225 21.43 8.12 -14.41
N VAL A 226 20.71 7.68 -13.36
CA VAL A 226 21.29 7.44 -12.03
C VAL A 226 22.38 6.39 -12.07
N ILE A 227 22.18 5.29 -12.81
CA ILE A 227 23.16 4.21 -12.96
C ILE A 227 24.42 4.73 -13.66
N LYS A 228 24.26 5.51 -14.74
CA LYS A 228 25.38 6.08 -15.52
C LYS A 228 26.16 7.15 -14.76
N GLU A 229 25.47 8.04 -14.05
CA GLU A 229 26.10 9.17 -13.34
C GLU A 229 26.75 8.74 -12.03
N ARG A 230 26.29 7.64 -11.41
CA ARG A 230 26.73 7.24 -10.06
C ARG A 230 26.97 5.73 -9.90
N PRO A 231 27.79 5.09 -10.76
CA PRO A 231 28.00 3.64 -10.71
C PRO A 231 28.49 3.17 -9.33
N HIS A 232 29.50 3.82 -8.74
CA HIS A 232 30.05 3.41 -7.44
C HIS A 232 29.12 3.59 -6.23
N ARG A 233 28.24 4.62 -6.25
CA ARG A 233 27.28 4.86 -5.15
C ARG A 233 26.04 3.97 -5.25
N PHE A 234 25.61 3.62 -6.46
CA PHE A 234 24.47 2.72 -6.66
C PHE A 234 24.76 1.33 -6.09
N PHE A 235 25.93 0.76 -6.42
CA PHE A 235 26.32 -0.54 -5.87
C PHE A 235 26.50 -0.49 -4.34
N THR A 236 27.18 0.51 -3.78
CA THR A 236 27.38 0.60 -2.31
C THR A 236 26.07 0.80 -1.53
N SER A 237 25.11 1.58 -2.05
CA SER A 237 23.80 1.75 -1.41
C SER A 237 22.94 0.49 -1.47
N VAL A 238 22.93 -0.21 -2.61
CA VAL A 238 22.21 -1.49 -2.76
C VAL A 238 22.82 -2.55 -1.84
N PHE A 239 24.14 -2.70 -1.82
CA PHE A 239 24.83 -3.63 -0.90
C PHE A 239 24.57 -3.29 0.57
N SER A 240 24.51 -2.01 0.94
CA SER A 240 24.20 -1.59 2.31
C SER A 240 22.76 -1.92 2.69
N LEU A 241 21.80 -1.73 1.77
CA LEU A 241 20.40 -2.08 1.98
C LEU A 241 20.22 -3.60 2.09
N PHE A 242 20.85 -4.39 1.23
CA PHE A 242 20.83 -5.86 1.31
C PHE A 242 21.50 -6.37 2.60
N SER A 243 22.63 -5.78 3.01
CA SER A 243 23.29 -6.11 4.28
C SER A 243 22.41 -5.78 5.48
N TYR A 244 21.69 -4.65 5.44
CA TYR A 244 20.75 -4.23 6.47
C TYR A 244 19.51 -5.14 6.53
N ILE A 245 18.91 -5.48 5.39
CA ILE A 245 17.77 -6.41 5.30
C ILE A 245 18.18 -7.82 5.76
N ARG A 246 19.38 -8.30 5.37
CA ARG A 246 19.91 -9.60 5.82
C ARG A 246 20.18 -9.60 7.34
N LYS A 247 20.60 -8.47 7.90
CA LYS A 247 20.76 -8.31 9.36
C LYS A 247 19.41 -8.35 10.08
N ILE A 248 18.35 -7.78 9.50
CA ILE A 248 16.98 -7.85 10.03
C ILE A 248 16.41 -9.27 9.93
N SER A 249 16.58 -9.95 8.80
CA SER A 249 16.08 -11.32 8.59
C SER A 249 16.79 -12.35 9.49
N ASN A 250 18.07 -12.12 9.83
CA ASN A 250 18.77 -12.93 10.82
C ASN A 250 18.36 -12.61 12.27
N MET A 251 17.77 -11.45 12.54
CA MET A 251 17.25 -11.10 13.87
C MET A 251 15.89 -11.72 14.17
N THR A 252 15.15 -12.17 13.15
CA THR A 252 13.83 -12.82 13.31
C THR A 252 13.88 -14.32 13.58
N ASN A 253 15.07 -14.93 13.65
CA ASN A 253 15.27 -16.37 13.94
C ASN A 253 15.56 -16.69 15.42
N PHE A 254 15.29 -15.78 16.36
CA PHE A 254 15.34 -16.09 17.78
C PHE A 254 13.92 -16.27 18.34
N GLU A 255 13.52 -17.54 18.42
CA GLU A 255 12.50 -17.97 19.38
C GLU A 255 12.97 -17.62 20.81
N GLU A 256 12.00 -17.23 21.65
CA GLU A 256 12.07 -17.02 23.11
C GLU A 256 12.89 -15.82 23.66
N LYS A 257 12.23 -14.65 23.77
CA LYS A 257 11.88 -13.92 25.02
C LYS A 257 11.56 -12.44 24.74
N ARG A 258 10.46 -11.97 25.35
CA ARG A 258 9.89 -10.59 25.38
C ARG A 258 10.91 -9.45 25.73
N PRO A 259 10.55 -8.14 25.73
CA PRO A 259 9.72 -7.36 24.80
C PRO A 259 10.31 -5.94 24.56
N HIS A 260 11.30 -5.72 23.69
CA HIS A 260 11.73 -4.34 23.35
C HIS A 260 12.33 -4.26 21.95
N ALA A 261 11.50 -4.22 20.91
CA ALA A 261 11.97 -3.92 19.55
C ALA A 261 10.85 -3.33 18.69
N VAL A 262 10.34 -2.15 19.06
CA VAL A 262 9.46 -1.35 18.21
C VAL A 262 10.01 0.06 18.15
N LEU A 263 10.96 0.33 17.24
CA LEU A 263 11.27 1.72 16.85
C LEU A 263 12.13 1.89 15.58
N ILE A 264 12.12 1.02 14.58
CA ILE A 264 13.06 1.23 13.45
C ILE A 264 12.46 0.85 12.09
N ASN A 265 11.40 1.56 11.70
CA ASN A 265 11.15 1.80 10.27
C ASN A 265 10.63 3.21 9.96
N SER A 266 10.61 4.11 10.95
CA SER A 266 10.49 5.56 10.70
C SER A 266 11.79 6.19 10.19
N ILE A 267 12.91 5.44 10.11
CA ILE A 267 14.22 6.02 9.77
C ILE A 267 14.47 6.11 8.26
N SER A 268 13.83 5.26 7.44
CA SER A 268 13.94 5.39 5.97
C SER A 268 13.13 6.58 5.43
N SER A 269 12.08 6.98 6.13
CA SER A 269 11.43 8.29 5.89
C SER A 269 12.21 9.42 6.57
N SER A 270 12.70 9.26 7.81
CA SER A 270 13.29 10.38 8.57
C SER A 270 14.62 10.91 8.01
N ARG A 271 15.48 10.10 7.37
CA ARG A 271 16.71 10.64 6.76
C ARG A 271 16.43 11.54 5.55
N SER A 272 15.34 11.30 4.84
CA SER A 272 14.84 12.17 3.77
C SER A 272 14.22 13.45 4.35
N TYR A 273 13.60 13.38 5.54
CA TYR A 273 13.04 14.53 6.25
C TYR A 273 14.08 15.39 6.98
N GLN A 274 15.19 14.81 7.45
CA GLN A 274 16.22 15.55 8.19
C GLN A 274 16.90 16.61 7.29
N CYS A 275 16.96 16.35 5.98
CA CYS A 275 17.44 17.33 4.99
C CYS A 275 16.43 18.48 4.73
N ILE A 276 15.16 18.32 5.10
CA ILE A 276 14.10 19.33 4.91
C ILE A 276 13.94 20.22 6.16
N VAL A 277 14.13 19.66 7.37
CA VAL A 277 13.89 20.38 8.64
C VAL A 277 15.08 21.25 9.07
N GLU A 278 16.31 20.94 8.67
CA GLU A 278 17.48 21.78 9.03
C GLU A 278 17.48 23.17 8.36
N ASN A 279 16.73 23.36 7.28
CA ASN A 279 16.64 24.63 6.56
C ASN A 279 15.49 25.57 7.00
N SER A 280 14.74 25.24 8.06
CA SER A 280 13.63 26.09 8.55
C SER A 280 13.83 26.68 9.94
N LYS A 281 15.02 26.57 10.53
CA LYS A 281 15.34 27.15 11.85
C LYS A 281 15.68 28.64 11.80
N THR A 282 14.90 29.46 11.09
CA THR A 282 14.83 30.92 11.30
C THR A 282 13.51 31.48 10.73
N ALA A 283 12.36 31.13 11.29
CA ALA A 283 11.15 31.93 11.12
C ALA A 283 10.13 31.64 12.22
N SER A 284 9.80 32.66 13.00
CA SER A 284 8.71 32.70 13.97
C SER A 284 7.33 32.65 13.29
N PRO A 285 6.25 32.27 14.00
CA PRO A 285 5.03 31.77 13.39
C PRO A 285 4.15 32.91 12.87
N LYS A 286 4.13 33.11 11.54
CA LYS A 286 3.04 33.81 10.86
C LYS A 286 2.58 32.98 9.66
N ARG A 287 1.25 32.81 9.59
CA ARG A 287 0.44 32.18 8.53
C ARG A 287 1.22 31.89 7.25
N LEU A 288 1.51 30.62 6.99
CA LEU A 288 1.97 30.15 5.69
C LEU A 288 0.74 29.95 4.79
N SER A 289 0.45 30.99 4.02
CA SER A 289 -0.31 30.92 2.79
C SER A 289 0.36 29.97 1.78
N HIS A 290 -0.49 29.34 0.95
CA HIS A 290 -0.22 28.59 -0.26
C HIS A 290 1.26 28.40 -0.66
N LYS A 291 1.79 27.19 -0.45
CA LYS A 291 2.91 26.66 -1.24
C LYS A 291 2.47 25.35 -1.91
N PRO A 292 2.78 25.15 -3.21
CA PRO A 292 2.36 23.95 -3.92
C PRO A 292 3.18 22.74 -3.46
N LEU A 293 2.49 21.69 -3.04
CA LEU A 293 3.05 20.35 -2.88
C LEU A 293 3.36 19.79 -4.28
N LEU A 294 4.53 19.18 -4.44
CA LEU A 294 4.89 18.41 -5.63
C LEU A 294 3.96 17.19 -5.69
N THR A 295 2.89 17.28 -6.47
CA THR A 295 1.95 16.20 -6.71
C THR A 295 2.50 15.27 -7.80
N LEU A 296 1.92 14.08 -7.96
CA LEU A 296 2.28 13.16 -9.06
C LEU A 296 2.11 13.82 -10.44
N ASN A 297 1.25 14.85 -10.56
CA ASN A 297 1.12 15.69 -11.76
C ASN A 297 2.40 16.51 -12.05
N THR A 298 3.24 16.78 -11.04
CA THR A 298 4.58 17.35 -11.26
C THR A 298 5.61 16.28 -11.63
N ILE A 299 5.33 14.99 -11.43
CA ILE A 299 6.18 13.89 -11.93
C ILE A 299 5.86 13.56 -13.39
N THR A 300 4.62 13.77 -13.83
CA THR A 300 4.24 13.57 -15.25
C THR A 300 4.55 14.75 -16.16
N ASN A 301 4.79 15.95 -15.62
CA ASN A 301 5.04 17.19 -16.38
C ASN A 301 6.46 17.76 -16.21
N VAL A 302 7.40 17.00 -15.63
CA VAL A 302 8.84 17.35 -15.65
C VAL A 302 9.53 16.49 -16.71
N CYS A 303 9.02 16.65 -17.92
CA CYS A 303 9.56 16.39 -19.23
C CYS A 303 8.78 17.42 -20.11
#